data_AF-A0A948AQZ9-F1
#
_entry.id   AF-A0A948AQZ9-F1
#
_cell.length_a   1.000
_cell.length_b   1.000
_cell.length_c   1.000
_cell.angle_alpha   90.00
_cell.angle_beta   90.00
_cell.angle_gamma   90.00
#
_symmetry.space_group_name_H-M   'P 1'
#
loop_
_entity.id
_entity.type
_entity.pdbx_description
1 polymer ?
#
loop_
_entity_poly.entity_id
_entity_poly.type
_entity_poly.pdbx_seq_one_letter_code
_entity_poly.pdbx_strand_id
1 'polypeptide(L)'
;MKNLRILGILAMLGLLILGATGCGETGGVTGSEQVAVDDYDDMDLNKAYGGLTMTDEADGFGDTYYTETEYMYEDAASDDPLQDDAEVQMYEDEVANGDPTDPNRPTITVVRLLWGQLDGLVEDIDEDFDALDWSGMLRVDRGIVLVRRVILFERPWDSLVRPRIDRHTVAWFSHTGPHFDGLIVQIIEPPVEPGPEGDLPPVNMLHLSTPQISLDYPMPEVSGLDETYPVDEQGNALRIEGHLLTDVDLCPKGFLSGIWVSDPQYDEDGNLIANGYFKGRWVGIWGGVKGLLRGRYGVNDAGENVFFGKYVSRNGQFRGLLSGTYGPTGDPGHGVFQGEWINAAETVEGVLGGQYFQIPDRPGGFFAGRWATLCDQDAVESIK
;
A
#
# COMPACT_ATOMS: atom_id res chain seq x y z
N MET A 1 31.19 62.43 -15.42
CA MET A 1 29.86 63.04 -15.62
C MET A 1 28.87 62.12 -14.93
N LYS A 2 28.63 62.27 -13.61
CA LYS A 2 27.66 63.16 -12.93
C LYS A 2 26.19 62.71 -13.08
N ASN A 3 25.62 62.37 -11.91
CA ASN A 3 24.21 62.41 -11.45
C ASN A 3 23.53 61.02 -11.33
N LEU A 4 23.21 60.42 -10.16
CA LEU A 4 22.88 60.80 -8.77
C LEU A 4 21.35 60.97 -8.46
N ARG A 5 20.84 60.06 -7.59
CA ARG A 5 19.70 60.12 -6.62
C ARG A 5 18.26 60.12 -7.20
N ILE A 6 17.25 59.49 -6.56
CA ILE A 6 16.59 59.79 -5.25
C ILE A 6 15.72 58.54 -4.87
N LEU A 7 15.96 57.77 -3.79
CA LEU A 7 15.44 57.83 -2.40
C LEU A 7 13.94 58.16 -2.17
N GLY A 8 13.18 57.21 -1.62
CA GLY A 8 11.83 57.45 -1.09
C GLY A 8 11.48 56.49 0.04
N ILE A 9 11.87 56.84 1.27
CA ILE A 9 11.42 56.24 2.53
C ILE A 9 10.13 56.96 2.94
N LEU A 10 9.07 56.22 3.31
CA LEU A 10 7.98 56.78 4.08
C LEU A 10 7.53 55.78 5.16
N ALA A 11 7.99 56.06 6.38
CA ALA A 11 7.39 55.57 7.61
C ALA A 11 6.21 56.47 7.96
N MET A 12 5.08 55.90 8.41
CA MET A 12 4.19 56.63 9.29
C MET A 12 3.59 55.70 10.35
N LEU A 13 4.11 55.90 11.56
CA LEU A 13 3.58 55.46 12.84
C LEU A 13 2.26 56.17 13.11
N GLY A 14 1.22 55.44 13.50
CA GLY A 14 -0.04 55.99 13.99
C GLY A 14 -0.52 55.18 15.19
N LEU A 15 -0.11 55.59 16.38
CA LEU A 15 -0.48 55.01 17.67
C LEU A 15 -1.24 56.08 18.46
N LEU A 16 -2.49 55.81 18.86
CA LEU A 16 -3.17 56.25 20.10
C LEU A 16 -4.65 55.79 20.02
N ILE A 17 -5.17 54.83 20.80
CA ILE A 17 -5.39 54.70 22.26
C ILE A 17 -6.85 55.05 22.68
N LEU A 18 -7.44 54.10 23.43
CA LEU A 18 -8.57 54.13 24.40
C LEU A 18 -10.04 54.08 23.91
N GLY A 19 -10.68 52.94 24.22
CA GLY A 19 -11.67 52.91 25.31
C GLY A 19 -13.14 52.71 24.92
N ALA A 20 -13.61 51.46 24.92
CA ALA A 20 -14.99 51.15 25.29
C ALA A 20 -15.06 49.76 25.94
N THR A 21 -15.34 49.77 27.24
CA THR A 21 -15.82 48.64 28.02
C THR A 21 -17.15 48.16 27.45
N GLY A 22 -17.21 46.89 27.06
CA GLY A 22 -18.45 46.19 26.71
C GLY A 22 -18.31 44.72 27.07
N CYS A 23 -18.66 44.37 28.31
CA CYS A 23 -18.97 42.99 28.68
C CYS A 23 -20.28 42.62 27.97
N GLY A 24 -20.15 42.00 26.79
CA GLY A 24 -21.21 41.22 26.17
C GLY A 24 -20.81 39.76 26.24
N GLU A 25 -21.46 38.99 27.12
CA GLU A 25 -21.51 37.53 27.02
C GLU A 25 -22.25 37.17 25.73
N THR A 26 -21.55 37.18 24.61
CA THR A 26 -21.95 36.40 23.43
C THR A 26 -21.22 35.08 23.55
N GLY A 27 -21.95 34.04 23.92
CA GLY A 27 -21.47 32.65 23.90
C GLY A 27 -20.86 32.33 22.55
N GLY A 28 -19.53 32.37 22.49
CA GLY A 28 -18.75 31.82 21.41
C GLY A 28 -18.85 30.31 21.51
N VAL A 29 -19.90 29.74 20.92
CA VAL A 29 -19.87 28.35 20.49
C VAL A 29 -19.02 28.32 19.22
N THR A 30 -17.71 28.44 19.38
CA THR A 30 -16.79 27.70 18.50
C THR A 30 -16.83 26.25 18.99
N GLY A 31 -18.00 25.63 18.85
CA GLY A 31 -18.07 24.19 18.85
C GLY A 31 -17.32 23.78 17.60
N SER A 32 -16.06 23.37 17.74
CA SER A 32 -15.60 22.28 16.90
C SER A 32 -16.70 21.23 17.02
N GLU A 33 -17.49 21.03 15.96
CA GLU A 33 -18.32 19.84 15.87
C GLU A 33 -17.39 18.70 16.26
N GLN A 34 -17.69 18.03 17.37
CA GLN A 34 -16.98 16.82 17.70
C GLN A 34 -17.26 15.90 16.53
N VAL A 35 -16.26 15.74 15.69
CA VAL A 35 -16.20 14.68 14.69
C VAL A 35 -16.60 13.42 15.46
N ALA A 36 -17.70 12.78 15.06
CA ALA A 36 -18.12 11.54 15.70
C ALA A 36 -16.96 10.56 15.54
N VAL A 37 -16.26 10.29 16.66
CA VAL A 37 -15.13 9.39 16.67
C VAL A 37 -15.71 8.00 16.82
N ASP A 38 -15.46 7.14 15.84
CA ASP A 38 -15.88 5.74 15.95
C ASP A 38 -15.05 5.04 17.03
N ASP A 39 -15.71 4.16 17.77
CA ASP A 39 -15.08 3.34 18.80
C ASP A 39 -14.58 2.02 18.19
N TYR A 40 -13.30 1.99 17.85
CA TYR A 40 -12.66 0.80 17.28
C TYR A 40 -12.38 -0.28 18.33
N ASP A 41 -12.47 0.03 19.62
CA ASP A 41 -12.21 -0.92 20.69
C ASP A 41 -13.49 -1.71 21.02
N ASP A 42 -14.65 -1.06 20.94
CA ASP A 42 -15.98 -1.63 21.21
C ASP A 42 -16.83 -1.91 19.95
N MET A 43 -16.17 -2.30 18.84
CA MET A 43 -16.86 -2.60 17.58
C MET A 43 -17.77 -3.83 17.68
N ASP A 44 -19.00 -3.73 17.20
CA ASP A 44 -20.00 -4.80 17.26
C ASP A 44 -20.08 -5.56 15.93
N LEU A 45 -19.41 -6.72 15.85
CA LEU A 45 -19.33 -7.55 14.64
C LEU A 45 -20.69 -8.11 14.16
N ASN A 46 -21.76 -7.94 14.94
CA ASN A 46 -23.12 -8.31 14.55
C ASN A 46 -23.91 -7.16 13.91
N LYS A 47 -23.38 -5.94 13.94
CA LYS A 47 -23.98 -4.78 13.27
C LYS A 47 -23.42 -4.62 11.87
N ALA A 48 -24.20 -3.94 11.02
CA ALA A 48 -23.70 -3.49 9.73
C ALA A 48 -22.41 -2.68 9.92
N TYR A 49 -21.35 -3.10 9.20
CA TYR A 49 -20.04 -2.46 9.23
C TYR A 49 -19.41 -2.35 10.63
N GLY A 50 -19.72 -3.27 11.55
CA GLY A 50 -19.21 -3.18 12.92
C GLY A 50 -19.83 -2.06 13.77
N GLY A 51 -20.83 -1.35 13.24
CA GLY A 51 -21.36 -0.12 13.84
C GLY A 51 -20.56 1.15 13.50
N LEU A 52 -19.57 1.05 12.61
CA LEU A 52 -18.81 2.20 12.10
C LEU A 52 -19.70 3.17 11.32
N THR A 53 -19.32 4.45 11.33
CA THR A 53 -20.06 5.51 10.66
C THR A 53 -19.31 6.05 9.43
N MET A 54 -20.03 6.68 8.51
CA MET A 54 -19.47 7.29 7.29
C MET A 54 -18.96 8.73 7.54
N THR A 55 -18.49 9.03 8.74
CA THR A 55 -17.92 10.33 9.10
C THR A 55 -16.41 10.32 8.97
N ASP A 56 -15.86 11.51 8.75
CA ASP A 56 -14.44 11.77 8.82
C ASP A 56 -13.87 11.33 10.19
N GLU A 57 -12.57 11.11 10.22
CA GLU A 57 -11.78 10.80 11.41
C GLU A 57 -10.78 11.92 11.66
N ALA A 58 -10.17 11.92 12.85
CA ALA A 58 -8.94 12.68 13.05
C ALA A 58 -7.83 12.15 12.13
N ASP A 59 -6.85 12.99 11.80
CA ASP A 59 -5.67 12.55 11.05
C ASP A 59 -5.01 11.35 11.74
N GLY A 60 -4.68 10.31 10.97
CA GLY A 60 -4.21 9.03 11.49
C GLY A 60 -5.12 8.35 12.50
N PHE A 61 -6.43 8.55 12.44
CA PHE A 61 -7.38 8.10 13.47
C PHE A 61 -7.05 8.67 14.86
N GLY A 62 -6.41 9.84 14.92
CA GLY A 62 -5.97 10.49 16.15
C GLY A 62 -4.64 9.95 16.71
N ASP A 63 -3.99 9.04 16.00
CA ASP A 63 -2.70 8.46 16.39
C ASP A 63 -1.56 9.10 15.58
N THR A 64 -0.86 10.03 16.22
CA THR A 64 0.26 10.75 15.58
C THR A 64 1.43 9.83 15.29
N TYR A 65 1.68 8.83 16.16
CA TYR A 65 2.78 7.88 15.93
C TYR A 65 2.48 7.03 14.70
N TYR A 66 1.24 6.56 14.57
CA TYR A 66 0.78 5.83 13.40
C TYR A 66 0.92 6.66 12.12
N THR A 67 0.52 7.94 12.16
CA THR A 67 0.67 8.87 11.03
C THR A 67 2.14 9.04 10.63
N GLU A 68 3.01 9.32 11.61
CA GLU A 68 4.44 9.51 11.39
C GLU A 68 5.08 8.24 10.84
N THR A 69 4.76 7.07 11.40
CA THR A 69 5.34 5.79 11.00
C THR A 69 4.91 5.42 9.58
N GLU A 70 3.62 5.53 9.26
CA GLU A 70 3.10 5.20 7.93
C GLU A 70 3.56 6.19 6.85
N TYR A 71 3.77 7.46 7.20
CA TYR A 71 4.32 8.45 6.27
C TYR A 71 5.85 8.47 6.23
N MET A 72 6.55 7.98 7.25
CA MET A 72 7.98 7.71 7.15
C MET A 72 8.24 6.60 6.13
N TYR A 73 7.30 5.66 5.99
CA TYR A 73 7.25 4.70 4.87
C TYR A 73 6.73 5.30 3.56
N GLU A 74 6.52 6.62 3.49
CA GLU A 74 6.32 7.33 2.23
C GLU A 74 7.69 7.49 1.55
N ASP A 75 8.19 6.37 1.05
CA ASP A 75 9.49 6.28 0.40
C ASP A 75 9.69 7.24 -0.78
N ALA A 76 10.95 7.55 -1.04
CA ALA A 76 11.35 8.36 -2.18
C ALA A 76 10.89 7.69 -3.49
N ALA A 77 10.23 8.48 -4.34
CA ALA A 77 10.13 8.15 -5.75
C ALA A 77 11.54 7.83 -6.26
N SER A 78 11.66 6.72 -6.99
CA SER A 78 12.93 6.35 -7.58
C SER A 78 13.28 7.32 -8.71
N ASP A 79 14.51 7.82 -8.71
CA ASP A 79 15.08 8.55 -9.86
C ASP A 79 15.62 7.52 -10.86
N ASP A 80 14.72 6.78 -11.51
CA ASP A 80 15.12 5.82 -12.54
C ASP A 80 15.44 6.51 -13.86
N PRO A 81 16.64 6.31 -14.45
CA PRO A 81 17.04 7.01 -15.65
C PRO A 81 16.19 6.69 -16.89
N LEU A 82 15.38 5.62 -16.86
CA LEU A 82 14.46 5.31 -17.94
C LEU A 82 13.09 5.98 -17.79
N GLN A 83 12.80 6.60 -16.64
CA GLN A 83 11.48 7.20 -16.38
C GLN A 83 11.12 8.30 -17.40
N ASP A 84 12.13 9.08 -17.81
CA ASP A 84 11.96 10.17 -18.78
C ASP A 84 12.34 9.74 -20.21
N ASP A 85 12.53 8.44 -20.45
CA ASP A 85 12.82 7.93 -21.80
C ASP A 85 11.58 8.09 -22.71
N ALA A 86 11.80 8.59 -23.93
CA ALA A 86 10.71 8.87 -24.86
C ALA A 86 9.92 7.61 -25.27
N GLU A 87 10.58 6.45 -25.31
CA GLU A 87 9.91 5.17 -25.61
C GLU A 87 9.01 4.73 -24.45
N VAL A 88 9.46 4.92 -23.20
CA VAL A 88 8.66 4.64 -22.00
C VAL A 88 7.42 5.52 -21.97
N GLN A 89 7.58 6.83 -22.16
CA GLN A 89 6.48 7.78 -22.18
C GLN A 89 5.47 7.48 -23.30
N MET A 90 5.95 7.04 -24.46
CA MET A 90 5.10 6.62 -25.57
C MET A 90 4.24 5.39 -25.20
N TYR A 91 4.83 4.34 -24.61
CA TYR A 91 4.05 3.17 -24.21
C TYR A 91 3.06 3.49 -23.08
N GLU A 92 3.43 4.34 -22.13
CA GLU A 92 2.53 4.78 -21.06
C GLU A 92 1.34 5.57 -21.60
N ASP A 93 1.57 6.46 -22.57
CA ASP A 93 0.52 7.20 -23.26
C ASP A 93 -0.41 6.27 -24.06
N GLU A 94 0.16 5.29 -24.76
CA GLU A 94 -0.61 4.29 -25.52
C GLU A 94 -1.47 3.41 -24.60
N VAL A 95 -0.97 3.04 -23.42
CA VAL A 95 -1.75 2.33 -22.40
C VAL A 95 -2.86 3.21 -21.84
N ALA A 96 -2.57 4.47 -21.52
CA ALA A 96 -3.51 5.36 -20.85
C ALA A 96 -4.61 5.90 -21.79
N ASN A 97 -4.27 6.13 -23.06
CA ASN A 97 -5.12 6.84 -24.03
C ASN A 97 -5.48 6.01 -25.27
N GLY A 98 -4.89 4.83 -25.45
CA GLY A 98 -5.14 3.93 -26.57
C GLY A 98 -6.42 3.10 -26.43
N ASP A 99 -6.70 2.28 -27.44
CA ASP A 99 -7.82 1.34 -27.41
C ASP A 99 -7.47 0.16 -26.50
N PRO A 100 -8.18 -0.06 -25.36
CA PRO A 100 -7.90 -1.19 -24.47
C PRO A 100 -8.16 -2.55 -25.11
N THR A 101 -8.81 -2.59 -26.28
CA THR A 101 -9.08 -3.82 -27.03
C THR A 101 -8.05 -4.10 -28.14
N ASP A 102 -7.06 -3.21 -28.36
CA ASP A 102 -6.02 -3.45 -29.36
C ASP A 102 -5.07 -4.57 -28.88
N PRO A 103 -5.01 -5.72 -29.58
CA PRO A 103 -4.09 -6.80 -29.22
C PRO A 103 -2.61 -6.46 -29.42
N ASN A 104 -2.30 -5.36 -30.10
CA ASN A 104 -0.93 -4.87 -30.33
C ASN A 104 -0.58 -3.69 -29.42
N ARG A 105 -1.39 -3.39 -28.40
CA ARG A 105 -1.03 -2.41 -27.40
C ARG A 105 0.09 -2.96 -26.48
N PRO A 106 1.01 -2.12 -25.99
CA PRO A 106 1.95 -2.51 -24.94
C PRO A 106 1.22 -2.95 -23.67
N THR A 107 1.71 -4.02 -23.05
CA THR A 107 1.23 -4.45 -21.75
C THR A 107 2.10 -3.85 -20.66
N ILE A 108 1.48 -3.26 -19.64
CA ILE A 108 2.21 -2.77 -18.47
C ILE A 108 1.75 -3.56 -17.26
N THR A 109 2.69 -4.16 -16.53
CA THR A 109 2.44 -4.87 -15.29
C THR A 109 3.18 -4.15 -14.16
N VAL A 110 2.47 -3.84 -13.08
CA VAL A 110 3.07 -3.26 -11.88
C VAL A 110 3.21 -4.35 -10.84
N VAL A 111 4.43 -4.51 -10.33
CA VAL A 111 4.77 -5.52 -9.34
C VAL A 111 5.29 -4.84 -8.10
N ARG A 112 4.73 -5.19 -6.94
CA ARG A 112 5.27 -4.85 -5.64
C ARG A 112 5.99 -6.07 -5.08
N LEU A 113 7.25 -5.86 -4.74
CA LEU A 113 8.10 -6.81 -4.04
C LEU A 113 8.29 -6.29 -2.62
N LEU A 114 8.07 -7.14 -1.62
CA LEU A 114 8.44 -6.88 -0.23
C LEU A 114 9.32 -8.04 0.23
N TRP A 115 10.39 -7.75 0.97
CA TRP A 115 11.23 -8.79 1.54
C TRP A 115 11.75 -8.39 2.92
N GLY A 116 12.19 -9.36 3.70
CA GLY A 116 12.59 -9.18 5.10
C GLY A 116 11.58 -9.83 6.04
N GLN A 117 11.50 -9.34 7.26
CA GLN A 117 10.67 -9.88 8.30
C GLN A 117 9.21 -9.45 8.12
N LEU A 118 8.42 -10.27 7.41
CA LEU A 118 7.01 -10.02 7.10
C LEU A 118 6.06 -10.66 8.11
N ASP A 119 6.53 -10.99 9.32
CA ASP A 119 5.75 -11.62 10.39
C ASP A 119 5.46 -10.70 11.60
N GLY A 120 5.87 -9.42 11.54
CA GLY A 120 5.30 -8.36 12.37
C GLY A 120 5.96 -8.05 13.72
N LEU A 121 7.23 -8.40 13.97
CA LEU A 121 7.94 -7.87 15.15
C LEU A 121 8.67 -6.58 14.84
N VAL A 122 8.02 -5.42 15.06
CA VAL A 122 8.73 -4.13 15.10
C VAL A 122 9.02 -3.69 16.54
N GLU A 123 8.25 -4.16 17.54
CA GLU A 123 8.33 -3.62 18.90
C GLU A 123 9.29 -4.36 19.85
N ASP A 124 9.56 -5.66 19.62
CA ASP A 124 10.52 -6.47 20.39
C ASP A 124 11.68 -6.91 19.51
N ILE A 125 12.32 -5.94 18.84
CA ILE A 125 13.54 -6.18 18.08
C ILE A 125 14.62 -6.64 19.04
N ASP A 126 15.04 -7.90 18.92
CA ASP A 126 16.25 -8.39 19.56
C ASP A 126 17.43 -7.54 19.06
N GLU A 127 18.17 -6.91 19.97
CA GLU A 127 19.34 -6.08 19.62
C GLU A 127 20.41 -6.90 18.86
N ASP A 128 20.32 -8.23 18.92
CA ASP A 128 21.18 -9.20 18.24
C ASP A 128 20.62 -9.71 16.89
N PHE A 129 19.63 -9.04 16.26
CA PHE A 129 19.15 -9.44 14.94
C PHE A 129 20.22 -9.25 13.85
N ASP A 130 20.71 -10.37 13.29
CA ASP A 130 21.62 -10.37 12.15
C ASP A 130 20.84 -10.04 10.86
N ALA A 131 21.08 -8.85 10.30
CA ALA A 131 20.47 -8.43 9.04
C ALA A 131 20.72 -9.48 7.92
N LEU A 132 19.67 -9.82 7.20
CA LEU A 132 19.73 -10.79 6.11
C LEU A 132 20.06 -10.09 4.79
N ASP A 133 21.01 -10.64 4.02
CA ASP A 133 21.40 -10.09 2.72
C ASP A 133 20.36 -10.43 1.65
N TRP A 134 19.52 -9.46 1.30
CA TRP A 134 18.52 -9.55 0.24
C TRP A 134 18.99 -8.93 -1.08
N SER A 135 20.28 -8.65 -1.23
CA SER A 135 20.84 -8.13 -2.47
C SER A 135 20.47 -9.04 -3.64
N GLY A 136 19.93 -8.48 -4.70
CA GLY A 136 19.29 -9.29 -5.72
C GLY A 136 19.09 -8.58 -7.05
N MET A 137 18.38 -9.27 -7.93
CA MET A 137 18.00 -8.74 -9.22
C MET A 137 16.65 -9.24 -9.68
N LEU A 138 15.95 -8.37 -10.40
CA LEU A 138 14.76 -8.68 -11.18
C LEU A 138 15.09 -8.39 -12.65
N ARG A 139 14.79 -9.35 -13.51
CA ARG A 139 15.04 -9.27 -14.95
C ARG A 139 13.84 -9.79 -15.73
N VAL A 140 13.60 -9.21 -16.89
CA VAL A 140 12.72 -9.81 -17.91
C VAL A 140 13.51 -10.25 -19.14
N ASP A 141 13.00 -11.22 -19.89
CA ASP A 141 13.61 -11.61 -21.17
C ASP A 141 13.48 -10.52 -22.24
N ARG A 142 12.37 -9.79 -22.22
CA ARG A 142 12.04 -8.69 -23.14
C ARG A 142 11.31 -7.57 -22.41
N GLY A 143 11.58 -6.32 -22.80
CA GLY A 143 10.74 -5.17 -22.44
C GLY A 143 11.49 -4.03 -21.74
N ILE A 144 10.90 -3.44 -20.72
CA ILE A 144 11.53 -2.42 -19.87
C ILE A 144 11.12 -2.71 -18.44
N VAL A 145 12.08 -2.70 -17.51
CA VAL A 145 11.80 -2.68 -16.07
C VAL A 145 12.13 -1.28 -15.56
N LEU A 146 11.19 -0.61 -14.91
CA LEU A 146 11.39 0.66 -14.24
C LEU A 146 11.15 0.49 -12.74
N VAL A 147 12.07 0.98 -11.91
CA VAL A 147 11.77 1.13 -10.48
C VAL A 147 10.98 2.42 -10.33
N ARG A 148 9.74 2.33 -9.86
CA ARG A 148 8.91 3.49 -9.50
C ARG A 148 9.18 3.95 -8.08
N ARG A 149 9.40 2.98 -7.18
CA ARG A 149 9.64 3.25 -5.77
C ARG A 149 10.57 2.22 -5.16
N VAL A 150 11.44 2.68 -4.27
CA VAL A 150 12.07 1.83 -3.26
C VAL A 150 11.18 1.81 -2.03
N ILE A 151 11.21 0.74 -1.26
CA ILE A 151 10.49 0.65 0.01
C ILE A 151 11.53 0.42 1.10
N LEU A 152 11.60 1.34 2.05
CA LEU A 152 12.38 1.25 3.27
C LEU A 152 13.91 1.13 3.20
N PHE A 153 14.49 1.26 2.00
CA PHE A 153 15.96 1.20 1.81
C PHE A 153 16.74 2.09 2.79
N GLU A 154 17.56 1.47 3.63
CA GLU A 154 18.40 2.12 4.62
C GLU A 154 19.68 2.66 3.97
N ARG A 155 19.83 3.99 3.92
CA ARG A 155 21.05 4.60 3.38
C ARG A 155 22.18 4.61 4.42
N PRO A 156 23.44 4.34 4.03
CA PRO A 156 23.94 4.16 2.67
C PRO A 156 24.02 2.70 2.18
N TRP A 157 23.57 1.73 2.98
CA TRP A 157 23.78 0.30 2.74
C TRP A 157 22.91 -0.23 1.61
N ASP A 158 21.67 0.24 1.56
CA ASP A 158 20.71 -0.18 0.57
C ASP A 158 20.71 0.78 -0.61
N SER A 159 20.75 0.20 -1.80
CA SER A 159 20.81 0.98 -3.02
C SER A 159 20.44 0.17 -4.25
N LEU A 160 19.83 0.84 -5.22
CA LEU A 160 19.79 0.32 -6.57
C LEU A 160 21.21 0.30 -7.15
N VAL A 161 21.58 -0.79 -7.80
CA VAL A 161 22.86 -0.92 -8.50
C VAL A 161 22.88 0.08 -9.66
N ARG A 162 23.88 0.95 -9.66
CA ARG A 162 24.11 1.96 -10.70
C ARG A 162 25.57 1.90 -11.20
N PRO A 163 25.82 2.15 -12.51
CA PRO A 163 24.83 2.35 -13.58
C PRO A 163 23.99 1.08 -13.84
N ARG A 164 22.84 1.22 -14.52
CA ARG A 164 22.00 0.06 -14.87
C ARG A 164 22.78 -0.91 -15.75
N ILE A 165 22.50 -2.20 -15.57
CA ILE A 165 23.06 -3.27 -16.41
C ILE A 165 22.52 -3.13 -17.84
N ASP A 166 21.19 -3.07 -17.95
CA ASP A 166 20.44 -2.82 -19.18
C ASP A 166 19.00 -2.37 -18.84
N ARG A 167 18.15 -2.18 -19.86
CA ARG A 167 16.73 -1.81 -19.69
C ARG A 167 15.85 -2.93 -19.14
N HIS A 168 16.29 -4.17 -19.23
CA HIS A 168 15.54 -5.35 -18.80
C HIS A 168 15.80 -5.72 -17.35
N THR A 169 16.81 -5.12 -16.72
CA THR A 169 17.33 -5.57 -15.43
C THR A 169 17.34 -4.43 -14.42
N VAL A 170 16.84 -4.72 -13.22
CA VAL A 170 17.07 -3.95 -11.99
C VAL A 170 17.81 -4.84 -11.03
N ALA A 171 18.88 -4.33 -10.45
CA ALA A 171 19.60 -4.99 -9.36
C ALA A 171 19.71 -4.04 -8.17
N TRP A 172 19.81 -4.58 -6.97
CA TRP A 172 19.91 -3.82 -5.72
C TRP A 172 20.84 -4.49 -4.72
N PHE A 173 21.35 -3.68 -3.80
CA PHE A 173 21.91 -4.13 -2.53
C PHE A 173 20.88 -3.83 -1.44
N SER A 174 20.59 -4.80 -0.59
CA SER A 174 19.68 -4.63 0.55
C SER A 174 20.11 -5.57 1.68
N HIS A 175 20.34 -5.03 2.87
CA HIS A 175 20.57 -5.81 4.09
C HIS A 175 19.49 -5.45 5.09
N THR A 176 18.46 -6.28 5.15
CA THR A 176 17.25 -5.95 5.88
C THR A 176 17.34 -6.53 7.29
N GLY A 177 17.18 -5.66 8.29
CA GLY A 177 17.09 -6.05 9.69
C GLY A 177 15.71 -6.61 10.04
N PRO A 178 15.25 -6.41 11.29
CA PRO A 178 13.94 -6.88 11.76
C PRO A 178 12.82 -5.92 11.29
N HIS A 179 12.80 -5.69 9.99
CA HIS A 179 11.79 -4.94 9.25
C HIS A 179 11.70 -5.54 7.85
N PHE A 180 11.08 -4.82 6.93
CA PHE A 180 11.05 -5.19 5.53
C PHE A 180 11.56 -4.05 4.65
N ASP A 181 12.07 -4.41 3.49
CA ASP A 181 12.34 -3.53 2.38
C ASP A 181 11.49 -3.94 1.18
N GLY A 182 11.62 -3.23 0.07
CA GLY A 182 10.90 -3.61 -1.13
C GLY A 182 11.13 -2.71 -2.32
N LEU A 183 10.42 -3.04 -3.40
CA LEU A 183 10.37 -2.26 -4.63
C LEU A 183 8.96 -2.25 -5.17
N ILE A 184 8.60 -1.15 -5.82
CA ILE A 184 7.52 -1.14 -6.79
C ILE A 184 8.14 -0.94 -8.15
N VAL A 185 8.00 -1.96 -9.00
CA VAL A 185 8.52 -1.97 -10.35
C VAL A 185 7.38 -1.95 -11.35
N GLN A 186 7.59 -1.23 -12.45
CA GLN A 186 6.75 -1.29 -13.63
C GLN A 186 7.50 -2.07 -14.69
N ILE A 187 6.82 -3.03 -15.28
CA ILE A 187 7.33 -3.85 -16.37
C ILE A 187 6.51 -3.49 -17.61
N ILE A 188 7.18 -3.01 -18.64
CA ILE A 188 6.56 -2.67 -19.93
C ILE A 188 6.95 -3.74 -20.93
N GLU A 189 5.97 -4.50 -21.39
CA GLU A 189 6.11 -5.44 -22.50
C GLU A 189 5.67 -4.75 -23.79
N PRO A 190 6.60 -4.47 -24.72
CA PRO A 190 6.24 -3.87 -25.98
C PRO A 190 5.39 -4.84 -26.81
N PRO A 191 4.63 -4.31 -27.78
CA PRO A 191 3.85 -5.12 -28.71
C PRO A 191 4.70 -6.20 -29.36
N VAL A 192 4.15 -7.40 -29.44
CA VAL A 192 4.82 -8.54 -30.05
C VAL A 192 4.48 -8.60 -31.53
N GLU A 193 5.42 -8.21 -32.39
CA GLU A 193 5.27 -8.43 -33.82
C GLU A 193 5.53 -9.92 -34.16
N PRO A 194 4.65 -10.58 -34.92
CA PRO A 194 4.92 -11.92 -35.43
C PRO A 194 6.20 -11.93 -36.26
N GLY A 195 6.99 -13.00 -36.15
CA GLY A 195 8.17 -13.18 -36.99
C GLY A 195 7.82 -13.25 -38.49
N PRO A 196 8.82 -13.21 -39.39
CA PRO A 196 8.59 -13.27 -40.84
C PRO A 196 7.79 -14.50 -41.31
N GLU A 197 7.85 -15.59 -40.55
CA GLU A 197 7.14 -16.86 -40.81
C GLU A 197 5.81 -16.96 -40.05
N GLY A 198 5.43 -15.92 -39.30
CA GLY A 198 4.23 -15.89 -38.46
C GLY A 198 4.42 -16.52 -37.06
N ASP A 199 5.64 -16.97 -36.74
CA ASP A 199 5.94 -17.51 -35.42
C ASP A 199 5.88 -16.41 -34.34
N LEU A 200 5.16 -16.70 -33.27
CA LEU A 200 5.20 -15.88 -32.07
C LEU A 200 6.55 -16.09 -31.36
N PRO A 201 7.16 -15.03 -30.81
CA PRO A 201 8.35 -15.20 -30.00
C PRO A 201 8.04 -16.02 -28.73
N PRO A 202 9.08 -16.54 -28.07
CA PRO A 202 8.92 -17.20 -26.77
C PRO A 202 8.14 -16.34 -25.78
N VAL A 203 7.46 -17.02 -24.85
CA VAL A 203 6.80 -16.37 -23.71
C VAL A 203 7.85 -15.58 -22.94
N ASN A 204 7.53 -14.33 -22.64
CA ASN A 204 8.41 -13.48 -21.85
C ASN A 204 8.40 -13.95 -20.41
N MET A 205 9.58 -14.04 -19.81
CA MET A 205 9.75 -14.52 -18.43
C MET A 205 10.21 -13.38 -17.53
N LEU A 206 9.66 -13.33 -16.32
CA LEU A 206 10.19 -12.60 -15.18
C LEU A 206 11.11 -13.53 -14.40
N HIS A 207 12.33 -13.07 -14.15
CA HIS A 207 13.34 -13.74 -13.33
C HIS A 207 13.60 -12.89 -12.10
N LEU A 208 13.46 -13.48 -10.91
CA LEU A 208 13.80 -12.85 -9.64
C LEU A 208 14.83 -13.71 -8.92
N SER A 209 15.92 -13.10 -8.48
CA SER A 209 17.01 -13.82 -7.82
C SER A 209 17.59 -13.02 -6.66
N THR A 210 17.71 -13.69 -5.52
CA THR A 210 18.39 -13.27 -4.29
C THR A 210 19.18 -14.49 -3.76
N PRO A 211 20.06 -14.34 -2.75
CA PRO A 211 20.71 -15.47 -2.11
C PRO A 211 19.74 -16.50 -1.51
N GLN A 212 18.56 -16.06 -1.06
CA GLN A 212 17.55 -16.87 -0.37
C GLN A 212 16.63 -17.58 -1.36
N ILE A 213 16.26 -16.90 -2.44
CA ILE A 213 15.20 -17.35 -3.33
C ILE A 213 15.46 -16.98 -4.80
N SER A 214 15.10 -17.90 -5.69
CA SER A 214 15.12 -17.72 -7.14
C SER A 214 13.80 -18.19 -7.73
N LEU A 215 13.12 -17.31 -8.47
CA LEU A 215 11.78 -17.54 -9.01
C LEU A 215 11.73 -17.12 -10.48
N ASP A 216 10.95 -17.87 -11.25
CA ASP A 216 10.70 -17.62 -12.66
C ASP A 216 9.18 -17.64 -12.91
N TYR A 217 8.63 -16.59 -13.52
CA TYR A 217 7.21 -16.51 -13.87
C TYR A 217 7.02 -16.16 -15.33
N PRO A 218 6.07 -16.80 -16.04
CA PRO A 218 5.55 -16.27 -17.28
C PRO A 218 4.92 -14.90 -17.03
N MET A 219 5.29 -13.88 -17.81
CA MET A 219 4.75 -12.53 -17.65
C MET A 219 3.21 -12.44 -17.61
N PRO A 220 2.43 -13.24 -18.37
CA PRO A 220 0.98 -13.25 -18.27
C PRO A 220 0.43 -13.65 -16.89
N GLU A 221 1.21 -14.37 -16.07
CA GLU A 221 0.81 -14.79 -14.73
C GLU A 221 1.18 -13.73 -13.68
N VAL A 222 2.16 -12.86 -13.98
CA VAL A 222 2.72 -11.90 -13.02
C VAL A 222 1.67 -10.92 -12.51
N SER A 223 0.72 -10.48 -13.35
CA SER A 223 -0.33 -9.53 -12.97
C SER A 223 -1.35 -10.08 -11.96
N GLY A 224 -1.40 -11.40 -11.77
CA GLY A 224 -2.29 -12.06 -10.81
C GLY A 224 -1.59 -12.52 -9.54
N LEU A 225 -0.27 -12.32 -9.42
CA LEU A 225 0.49 -12.79 -8.26
C LEU A 225 0.04 -12.12 -6.97
N ASP A 226 -0.10 -12.94 -5.94
CA ASP A 226 -0.39 -12.57 -4.56
C ASP A 226 0.22 -13.65 -3.64
N GLU A 227 1.53 -13.78 -3.74
CA GLU A 227 2.27 -14.93 -3.21
C GLU A 227 3.28 -14.48 -2.16
N THR A 228 3.45 -15.31 -1.14
CA THR A 228 4.44 -15.10 -0.09
C THR A 228 5.29 -16.36 0.05
N TYR A 229 6.61 -16.17 0.04
CA TYR A 229 7.62 -17.21 0.09
C TYR A 229 8.40 -17.10 1.40
N PRO A 230 8.06 -17.90 2.43
CA PRO A 230 8.84 -17.96 3.66
C PRO A 230 10.26 -18.43 3.39
N VAL A 231 11.23 -17.80 4.05
CA VAL A 231 12.66 -18.13 3.96
C VAL A 231 13.12 -18.87 5.21
N ASP A 232 12.67 -18.46 6.39
CA ASP A 232 13.06 -19.09 7.67
C ASP A 232 11.98 -18.97 8.76
N GLU A 233 12.29 -19.53 9.93
CA GLU A 233 11.43 -19.51 11.12
C GLU A 233 11.40 -18.16 11.84
N GLN A 234 12.27 -17.21 11.48
CA GLN A 234 12.30 -15.86 12.04
C GLN A 234 11.30 -14.94 11.34
N GLY A 235 10.60 -15.44 10.31
CA GLY A 235 9.60 -14.70 9.56
C GLY A 235 10.15 -13.94 8.38
N ASN A 236 11.41 -14.18 8.01
CA ASN A 236 11.93 -13.67 6.76
C ASN A 236 11.14 -14.28 5.61
N ALA A 237 10.63 -13.45 4.71
CA ALA A 237 9.87 -13.89 3.55
C ALA A 237 10.02 -12.91 2.40
N LEU A 238 9.77 -13.39 1.18
CA LEU A 238 9.57 -12.57 -0.01
C LEU A 238 8.10 -12.60 -0.40
N ARG A 239 7.47 -11.44 -0.54
CA ARG A 239 6.11 -11.28 -1.05
C ARG A 239 6.09 -10.59 -2.40
N ILE A 240 5.26 -11.10 -3.31
CA ILE A 240 5.09 -10.60 -4.67
C ILE A 240 3.60 -10.33 -4.93
N GLU A 241 3.29 -9.09 -5.29
CA GLU A 241 1.93 -8.66 -5.64
C GLU A 241 1.93 -8.03 -7.04
N GLY A 242 1.04 -8.48 -7.91
CA GLY A 242 0.94 -8.01 -9.28
C GLY A 242 -0.38 -7.33 -9.61
N HIS A 243 -0.31 -6.40 -10.57
CA HIS A 243 -1.46 -5.78 -11.22
C HIS A 243 -1.18 -5.54 -12.70
N LEU A 244 -2.15 -5.85 -13.55
CA LEU A 244 -2.14 -5.45 -14.96
C LEU A 244 -2.57 -3.99 -15.08
N LEU A 245 -1.95 -3.21 -15.94
CA LEU A 245 -2.32 -1.83 -16.25
C LEU A 245 -3.16 -1.76 -17.52
N THR A 246 -4.48 -1.84 -17.36
CA THR A 246 -5.47 -1.67 -18.43
C THR A 246 -5.97 -0.22 -18.49
N ASP A 247 -6.48 0.34 -17.39
CA ASP A 247 -6.96 1.74 -17.34
C ASP A 247 -6.86 2.36 -15.93
N VAL A 248 -5.69 2.85 -15.50
CA VAL A 248 -5.49 3.35 -14.12
C VAL A 248 -6.35 4.56 -13.79
N ASP A 249 -6.43 5.51 -14.72
CA ASP A 249 -7.10 6.79 -14.47
C ASP A 249 -8.61 6.64 -14.38
N LEU A 250 -9.15 5.62 -15.04
CA LEU A 250 -10.58 5.26 -14.98
C LEU A 250 -10.87 4.30 -13.83
N CYS A 251 -9.95 3.36 -13.58
CA CYS A 251 -10.11 2.29 -12.61
C CYS A 251 -8.94 2.26 -11.61
N PRO A 252 -9.03 3.06 -10.55
CA PRO A 252 -8.08 3.03 -9.45
C PRO A 252 -7.91 1.62 -8.86
N LYS A 253 -6.65 1.26 -8.63
CA LYS A 253 -6.23 0.03 -7.98
C LYS A 253 -4.91 0.25 -7.26
N GLY A 254 -4.51 -0.71 -6.46
CA GLY A 254 -3.24 -0.67 -5.79
C GLY A 254 -3.09 -1.75 -4.74
N PHE A 255 -2.37 -1.38 -3.68
CA PHE A 255 -1.93 -2.30 -2.64
C PHE A 255 -2.41 -1.85 -1.27
N LEU A 256 -2.40 -2.77 -0.34
CA LEU A 256 -2.59 -2.51 1.08
C LEU A 256 -1.52 -3.27 1.86
N SER A 257 -1.15 -2.75 3.02
CA SER A 257 -0.31 -3.48 3.97
C SER A 257 -0.39 -2.85 5.33
N GLY A 258 -0.13 -3.63 6.37
CA GLY A 258 -0.07 -3.11 7.73
C GLY A 258 0.06 -4.23 8.74
N ILE A 259 -0.41 -3.97 9.96
CA ILE A 259 -0.37 -4.92 11.06
C ILE A 259 -1.71 -5.64 11.25
N TRP A 260 -1.62 -6.91 11.61
CA TRP A 260 -2.75 -7.80 11.91
C TRP A 260 -2.53 -8.41 13.30
N VAL A 261 -3.17 -7.82 14.31
CA VAL A 261 -2.84 -8.05 15.72
C VAL A 261 -3.93 -8.88 16.37
N SER A 262 -3.51 -9.94 17.09
CA SER A 262 -4.43 -10.76 17.87
C SER A 262 -4.77 -10.02 19.14
N ASP A 263 -6.06 -9.85 19.41
CA ASP A 263 -6.58 -9.33 20.67
C ASP A 263 -7.55 -10.36 21.24
N PRO A 264 -7.04 -11.51 21.71
CA PRO A 264 -7.87 -12.63 22.11
C PRO A 264 -8.76 -12.22 23.29
N GLN A 265 -10.07 -12.44 23.12
CA GLN A 265 -11.05 -12.25 24.17
C GLN A 265 -11.55 -13.61 24.67
N TYR A 266 -12.15 -13.65 25.86
CA TYR A 266 -12.75 -14.85 26.43
C TYR A 266 -14.24 -14.64 26.58
N ASP A 267 -15.05 -15.63 26.20
CA ASP A 267 -16.50 -15.60 26.47
C ASP A 267 -16.80 -15.79 27.97
N GLU A 268 -18.09 -15.73 28.34
CA GLU A 268 -18.54 -15.94 29.73
C GLU A 268 -18.17 -17.32 30.28
N ASP A 269 -17.98 -18.31 29.40
CA ASP A 269 -17.60 -19.68 29.73
C ASP A 269 -16.07 -19.88 29.79
N GLY A 270 -15.29 -18.84 29.48
CA GLY A 270 -13.83 -18.86 29.46
C GLY A 270 -13.22 -19.49 28.20
N ASN A 271 -13.99 -19.63 27.11
CA ASN A 271 -13.47 -20.07 25.82
C ASN A 271 -12.82 -18.90 25.08
N LEU A 272 -11.70 -19.19 24.42
CA LEU A 272 -10.98 -18.23 23.59
C LEU A 272 -11.80 -17.88 22.34
N ILE A 273 -12.05 -16.58 22.15
CA ILE A 273 -12.67 -16.02 20.96
C ILE A 273 -11.57 -15.43 20.09
N ALA A 274 -11.49 -15.86 18.84
CA ALA A 274 -10.64 -15.20 17.85
C ALA A 274 -11.17 -13.79 17.61
N ASN A 275 -10.42 -12.79 18.06
CA ASN A 275 -10.69 -11.37 17.88
C ASN A 275 -9.34 -10.66 17.70
N GLY A 276 -9.36 -9.52 17.05
CA GLY A 276 -8.18 -8.71 16.83
C GLY A 276 -8.50 -7.42 16.11
N TYR A 277 -7.44 -6.70 15.80
CA TYR A 277 -7.53 -5.46 15.03
C TYR A 277 -6.49 -5.42 13.93
N PHE A 278 -6.76 -4.57 12.94
CA PHE A 278 -5.82 -4.31 11.88
C PHE A 278 -5.68 -2.81 11.66
N LYS A 279 -4.47 -2.38 11.29
CA LYS A 279 -4.14 -0.99 10.93
C LYS A 279 -3.15 -1.02 9.78
N GLY A 280 -3.28 -0.16 8.79
CA GLY A 280 -2.33 -0.11 7.69
C GLY A 280 -2.56 1.00 6.68
N ARG A 281 -1.84 0.93 5.58
CA ARG A 281 -1.87 1.93 4.51
C ARG A 281 -2.70 1.46 3.33
N TRP A 282 -3.44 2.40 2.76
CA TRP A 282 -4.08 2.28 1.45
C TRP A 282 -3.15 2.89 0.40
N VAL A 283 -2.54 2.06 -0.43
CA VAL A 283 -1.45 2.43 -1.32
C VAL A 283 -1.94 2.42 -2.76
N GLY A 284 -1.70 3.49 -3.52
CA GLY A 284 -2.02 3.52 -4.95
C GLY A 284 -1.09 2.61 -5.75
N ILE A 285 -1.46 2.34 -7.01
CA ILE A 285 -0.67 1.47 -7.90
C ILE A 285 0.82 1.88 -8.02
N TRP A 286 1.12 3.18 -7.91
CA TRP A 286 2.50 3.71 -7.98
C TRP A 286 3.22 3.78 -6.63
N GLY A 287 2.66 3.21 -5.57
CA GLY A 287 3.28 3.15 -4.25
C GLY A 287 3.03 4.33 -3.33
N GLY A 288 2.43 5.42 -3.83
CA GLY A 288 2.06 6.55 -2.99
C GLY A 288 0.93 6.20 -2.01
N VAL A 289 1.09 6.55 -0.74
CA VAL A 289 0.05 6.37 0.28
C VAL A 289 -1.12 7.31 -0.03
N LYS A 290 -2.30 6.73 -0.29
CA LYS A 290 -3.55 7.46 -0.55
C LYS A 290 -4.36 7.69 0.72
N GLY A 291 -4.09 6.89 1.75
CA GLY A 291 -4.58 7.12 3.10
C GLY A 291 -4.37 5.91 3.99
N LEU A 292 -5.15 5.81 5.04
CA LEU A 292 -4.93 4.91 6.16
C LEU A 292 -6.20 4.12 6.45
N LEU A 293 -6.02 2.90 6.96
CA LEU A 293 -7.12 2.01 7.30
C LEU A 293 -6.97 1.50 8.73
N ARG A 294 -8.10 1.30 9.40
CA ARG A 294 -8.20 0.73 10.75
C ARG A 294 -9.48 -0.07 10.89
N GLY A 295 -9.45 -1.19 11.62
CA GLY A 295 -10.63 -2.00 11.84
C GLY A 295 -10.44 -3.13 12.83
N ARG A 296 -11.47 -3.97 12.97
CA ARG A 296 -11.47 -5.19 13.78
C ARG A 296 -11.83 -6.40 12.95
N TYR A 297 -11.37 -7.56 13.41
CA TYR A 297 -11.76 -8.85 12.89
C TYR A 297 -12.15 -9.78 14.04
N GLY A 298 -13.03 -10.75 13.78
CA GLY A 298 -13.42 -11.76 14.74
C GLY A 298 -14.55 -12.65 14.26
N VAL A 299 -15.22 -13.32 15.18
CA VAL A 299 -16.34 -14.23 14.88
C VAL A 299 -17.67 -13.55 15.24
N ASN A 300 -18.63 -13.52 14.31
CA ASN A 300 -19.99 -13.00 14.57
C ASN A 300 -20.91 -14.05 15.23
N ASP A 301 -22.14 -13.68 15.58
CA ASP A 301 -23.15 -14.55 16.20
C ASP A 301 -23.56 -15.74 15.31
N ALA A 302 -23.30 -15.67 14.00
CA ALA A 302 -23.52 -16.76 13.06
C ALA A 302 -22.34 -17.75 13.01
N GLY A 303 -21.24 -17.49 13.73
CA GLY A 303 -20.02 -18.29 13.71
C GLY A 303 -19.14 -18.03 12.49
N GLU A 304 -19.33 -16.91 11.80
CA GLU A 304 -18.57 -16.53 10.62
C GLU A 304 -17.39 -15.63 11.00
N ASN A 305 -16.23 -15.88 10.40
CA ASN A 305 -15.04 -15.03 10.51
C ASN A 305 -15.23 -13.78 9.65
N VAL A 306 -15.46 -12.63 10.28
CA VAL A 306 -15.72 -11.35 9.62
C VAL A 306 -14.70 -10.30 10.01
N PHE A 307 -14.50 -9.34 9.13
CA PHE A 307 -13.78 -8.11 9.48
C PHE A 307 -14.56 -6.88 9.02
N PHE A 308 -14.41 -5.81 9.79
CA PHE A 308 -14.94 -4.49 9.47
C PHE A 308 -13.89 -3.43 9.74
N GLY A 309 -13.90 -2.36 8.95
CA GLY A 309 -12.97 -1.26 9.14
C GLY A 309 -13.39 0.00 8.40
N LYS A 310 -12.53 1.00 8.47
CA LYS A 310 -12.68 2.26 7.76
C LYS A 310 -11.38 2.60 7.04
N TYR A 311 -11.51 3.11 5.83
CA TYR A 311 -10.44 3.73 5.06
C TYR A 311 -10.70 5.25 4.99
N VAL A 312 -9.69 6.03 5.38
CA VAL A 312 -9.70 7.50 5.34
C VAL A 312 -8.52 8.01 4.52
N SER A 313 -8.66 9.19 3.88
CA SER A 313 -7.50 9.82 3.25
C SER A 313 -6.49 10.31 4.28
N ARG A 314 -5.35 10.80 3.79
CA ARG A 314 -4.23 11.30 4.59
C ARG A 314 -4.53 12.43 5.59
N ASN A 315 -5.73 12.99 5.55
CA ASN A 315 -6.20 14.09 6.38
C ASN A 315 -7.43 13.68 7.20
N GLY A 316 -7.70 12.37 7.32
CA GLY A 316 -8.83 11.83 8.06
C GLY A 316 -10.17 11.85 7.31
N GLN A 317 -10.26 12.39 6.08
CA GLN A 317 -11.55 12.40 5.38
C GLN A 317 -12.01 10.98 5.04
N PHE A 318 -13.28 10.69 5.30
CA PHE A 318 -13.89 9.40 5.00
C PHE A 318 -13.78 9.05 3.52
N ARG A 319 -13.35 7.82 3.22
CA ARG A 319 -13.27 7.28 1.85
C ARG A 319 -14.08 6.01 1.66
N GLY A 320 -14.13 5.16 2.67
CA GLY A 320 -15.04 4.01 2.64
C GLY A 320 -15.05 3.20 3.92
N LEU A 321 -16.15 2.46 4.12
CA LEU A 321 -16.23 1.38 5.09
C LEU A 321 -15.75 0.09 4.44
N LEU A 322 -15.00 -0.72 5.18
CA LEU A 322 -14.49 -2.02 4.77
C LEU A 322 -15.36 -3.11 5.39
N SER A 323 -15.68 -4.15 4.63
CA SER A 323 -16.39 -5.32 5.15
C SER A 323 -15.96 -6.57 4.38
N GLY A 324 -15.76 -7.67 5.08
CA GLY A 324 -15.42 -8.93 4.43
C GLY A 324 -15.26 -10.08 5.39
N THR A 325 -14.64 -11.15 4.90
CA THR A 325 -14.35 -12.37 5.64
C THR A 325 -12.86 -12.63 5.68
N TYR A 326 -12.42 -13.35 6.70
CA TYR A 326 -11.05 -13.85 6.80
C TYR A 326 -11.04 -15.32 7.18
N GLY A 327 -9.93 -16.01 6.96
CA GLY A 327 -9.81 -17.39 7.39
C GLY A 327 -8.38 -17.89 7.35
N PRO A 328 -8.05 -18.87 8.21
CA PRO A 328 -6.75 -19.51 8.19
C PRO A 328 -6.56 -20.26 6.87
N THR A 329 -5.31 -20.29 6.42
CA THR A 329 -4.83 -21.22 5.40
C THR A 329 -4.43 -22.54 6.06
N GLY A 330 -3.91 -23.48 5.29
CA GLY A 330 -3.38 -24.74 5.83
C GLY A 330 -2.16 -24.56 6.75
N ASP A 331 -1.47 -23.42 6.64
CA ASP A 331 -0.26 -23.13 7.40
C ASP A 331 -0.59 -22.41 8.73
N PRO A 332 -0.02 -22.83 9.86
CA PRO A 332 -0.27 -22.22 11.16
C PRO A 332 0.05 -20.72 11.18
N GLY A 333 -0.91 -19.92 11.64
CA GLY A 333 -0.74 -18.47 11.73
C GLY A 333 -0.90 -17.72 10.40
N HIS A 334 -1.09 -18.42 9.28
CA HIS A 334 -1.27 -17.80 7.99
C HIS A 334 -2.74 -17.82 7.62
N GLY A 335 -3.22 -16.77 6.95
CA GLY A 335 -4.58 -16.71 6.49
C GLY A 335 -4.77 -15.78 5.31
N VAL A 336 -6.00 -15.79 4.79
CA VAL A 336 -6.45 -14.92 3.72
C VAL A 336 -7.59 -14.05 4.22
N PHE A 337 -7.72 -12.86 3.65
CA PHE A 337 -8.90 -12.02 3.82
C PHE A 337 -9.38 -11.54 2.46
N GLN A 338 -10.68 -11.29 2.38
CA GLN A 338 -11.34 -10.80 1.18
C GLN A 338 -12.54 -9.97 1.59
N GLY A 339 -12.76 -8.85 0.92
CA GLY A 339 -13.89 -7.98 1.20
C GLY A 339 -14.13 -6.93 0.14
N GLU A 340 -14.98 -6.00 0.51
CA GLU A 340 -15.43 -4.89 -0.31
C GLU A 340 -15.25 -3.58 0.46
N TRP A 341 -15.16 -2.46 -0.27
CA TRP A 341 -15.29 -1.16 0.36
C TRP A 341 -16.48 -0.36 -0.19
N ILE A 342 -17.14 0.33 0.72
CA ILE A 342 -18.43 0.99 0.52
C ILE A 342 -18.25 2.49 0.75
N ASN A 343 -18.67 3.31 -0.21
CA ASN A 343 -18.57 4.77 -0.11
C ASN A 343 -19.68 5.39 0.76
N ALA A 344 -19.69 6.73 0.82
CA ALA A 344 -20.67 7.51 1.57
C ALA A 344 -22.12 7.43 1.03
N ALA A 345 -22.29 6.90 -0.18
CA ALA A 345 -23.57 6.67 -0.82
C ALA A 345 -24.09 5.24 -0.61
N GLU A 346 -23.45 4.46 0.28
CA GLU A 346 -23.76 3.05 0.53
C GLU A 346 -23.64 2.16 -0.71
N THR A 347 -22.78 2.55 -1.66
CA THR A 347 -22.49 1.73 -2.85
C THR A 347 -21.12 1.09 -2.74
N VAL A 348 -21.03 -0.19 -3.14
CA VAL A 348 -19.75 -0.89 -3.28
C VAL A 348 -18.95 -0.23 -4.40
N GLU A 349 -17.76 0.27 -4.06
CA GLU A 349 -16.85 0.92 -5.00
C GLU A 349 -15.79 -0.05 -5.54
N GLY A 350 -15.45 -1.08 -4.78
CA GLY A 350 -14.47 -2.07 -5.20
C GLY A 350 -14.25 -3.19 -4.20
N VAL A 351 -13.25 -4.02 -4.50
CA VAL A 351 -12.90 -5.23 -3.76
C VAL A 351 -11.47 -5.17 -3.25
N LEU A 352 -11.23 -5.75 -2.09
CA LEU A 352 -9.90 -5.94 -1.53
C LEU A 352 -9.69 -7.39 -1.12
N GLY A 353 -8.44 -7.82 -1.10
CA GLY A 353 -8.07 -9.15 -0.63
C GLY A 353 -6.57 -9.29 -0.48
N GLY A 354 -6.15 -10.33 0.21
CA GLY A 354 -4.74 -10.60 0.44
C GLY A 354 -4.51 -11.64 1.53
N GLN A 355 -3.31 -11.60 2.11
CA GLN A 355 -2.84 -12.54 3.10
C GLN A 355 -2.53 -11.83 4.42
N TYR A 356 -2.77 -12.52 5.52
CA TYR A 356 -2.32 -12.12 6.85
C TYR A 356 -1.44 -13.22 7.46
N PHE A 357 -0.50 -12.79 8.31
CA PHE A 357 0.47 -13.61 9.00
C PHE A 357 0.43 -13.22 10.48
N GLN A 358 0.21 -14.21 11.34
CA GLN A 358 0.06 -14.06 12.77
C GLN A 358 0.66 -15.28 13.45
N ILE A 359 1.92 -15.16 13.87
CA ILE A 359 2.62 -16.26 14.51
C ILE A 359 1.99 -16.52 15.90
N PRO A 360 1.69 -17.78 16.25
CA PRO A 360 1.26 -18.13 17.59
C PRO A 360 2.23 -17.58 18.65
N ASP A 361 1.69 -17.07 19.76
CA ASP A 361 2.44 -16.48 20.88
C ASP A 361 3.15 -15.14 20.59
N ARG A 362 2.96 -14.54 19.40
CA ARG A 362 3.34 -13.15 19.13
C ARG A 362 2.11 -12.25 19.13
N PRO A 363 2.18 -11.06 19.76
CA PRO A 363 1.05 -10.13 19.78
C PRO A 363 0.78 -9.56 18.38
N GLY A 364 1.84 -9.31 17.60
CA GLY A 364 1.78 -8.71 16.28
C GLY A 364 1.76 -9.71 15.13
N GLY A 365 1.21 -9.25 14.02
CA GLY A 365 1.22 -9.92 12.74
C GLY A 365 1.22 -8.89 11.61
N PHE A 366 1.36 -9.34 10.38
CA PHE A 366 1.40 -8.50 9.19
C PHE A 366 0.25 -8.89 8.27
N PHE A 367 -0.30 -7.92 7.54
CA PHE A 367 -1.11 -8.22 6.37
C PHE A 367 -0.62 -7.43 5.17
N ALA A 368 -0.85 -7.99 3.99
CA ALA A 368 -0.68 -7.29 2.73
C ALA A 368 -1.64 -7.86 1.70
N GLY A 369 -1.88 -7.10 0.65
CA GLY A 369 -2.82 -7.47 -0.38
C GLY A 369 -3.04 -6.37 -1.40
N ARG A 370 -4.12 -6.54 -2.15
CA ARG A 370 -4.49 -5.72 -3.30
C ARG A 370 -5.90 -5.16 -3.14
N TRP A 371 -6.16 -4.06 -3.82
CA TRP A 371 -7.51 -3.50 -3.96
C TRP A 371 -7.72 -3.00 -5.39
N ALA A 372 -8.95 -3.09 -5.88
CA ALA A 372 -9.34 -2.60 -7.22
C ALA A 372 -10.79 -2.14 -7.25
N THR A 373 -11.06 -1.03 -7.94
CA THR A 373 -12.43 -0.54 -8.17
C THR A 373 -13.19 -1.47 -9.10
N LEU A 374 -14.52 -1.53 -8.97
CA LEU A 374 -15.38 -2.45 -9.73
C LEU A 374 -15.35 -2.27 -11.26
N CYS A 375 -14.80 -1.16 -11.78
CA CYS A 375 -14.72 -0.97 -13.23
C CYS A 375 -13.58 -1.75 -13.90
N ASP A 376 -12.66 -2.34 -13.12
CA ASP A 376 -11.60 -3.23 -13.61
C ASP A 376 -11.93 -4.70 -13.29
N GLN A 377 -12.57 -5.38 -14.25
CA GLN A 377 -13.02 -6.76 -14.06
C GLN A 377 -11.87 -7.74 -13.85
N ASP A 378 -10.78 -7.59 -14.59
CA ASP A 378 -9.62 -8.47 -14.49
C ASP A 378 -8.96 -8.36 -13.11
N ALA A 379 -8.79 -7.13 -12.61
CA ALA A 379 -8.24 -6.91 -11.28
C ALA A 379 -9.19 -7.44 -10.19
N VAL A 380 -10.50 -7.20 -10.33
CA VAL A 380 -11.52 -7.72 -9.39
C VAL A 380 -11.51 -9.24 -9.35
N GLU A 381 -11.48 -9.91 -10.50
CA GLU A 381 -11.44 -11.38 -10.58
C GLU A 381 -10.14 -11.93 -9.99
N SER A 382 -9.01 -11.25 -10.18
CA SER A 382 -7.73 -11.69 -9.60
C SER A 382 -7.64 -11.56 -8.08
N ILE A 383 -8.49 -10.73 -7.47
CA ILE A 383 -8.55 -10.53 -6.01
C ILE A 383 -9.56 -11.49 -5.36
N LYS A 384 -10.55 -11.97 -6.13
CA LYS A 384 -11.61 -12.84 -5.62
C LYS A 384 -11.23 -14.31 -5.65
#